data_AF-A0A8J7EIC1-F1
#
_entry.id   AF-A0A8J7EIC1-F1
#
_cell.length_a   1.000
_cell.length_b   1.000
_cell.length_c   1.000
_cell.angle_alpha   90.00
_cell.angle_beta   90.00
_cell.angle_gamma   90.00
#
_symmetry.space_group_name_H-M   'P 1'
#
loop_
_entity.id
_entity.type
_entity.pdbx_description
1 polymer ?
#
loop_
_entity_poly.entity_id
_entity_poly.type
_entity_poly.pdbx_seq_one_letter_code
_entity_poly.pdbx_strand_id
1 'polypeptide(L)'
;MYEEDRPRQRLAAYGPKALSNAELLSILLGSGHHSTGLSAVDLAHSILGELSQAGEDALRRLQHLSMEELLAMRGVGPAKAAIVIAAIELGKRAFIQPTQVRTRVDDPNVAASLLSHDLMWETEERFAVLMLNVRHHFLAKRVLTIGSQTETLAHPRDIFGEALRHRAVRIIVAHNHPSGALEPSPEDLALTKQLLQCGKILSVPVLDHLILGDGRFQSLRQTTTLWQDYPQENTGEDHSSIHERWGSLLDEGMSIPPGSTVNDD
;
A
#
# COMPACT_ATOMS: atom_id res chain seq x y z
N MET A 1 -36.09 -20.89 -5.90
CA MET A 1 -34.72 -20.36 -6.07
C MET A 1 -34.15 -21.04 -7.30
N TYR A 2 -33.90 -20.28 -8.37
CA TYR A 2 -33.33 -20.85 -9.59
C TYR A 2 -31.90 -21.32 -9.29
N GLU A 3 -31.37 -22.24 -10.10
CA GLU A 3 -30.02 -22.77 -9.88
C GLU A 3 -28.96 -21.66 -9.97
N GLU A 4 -29.22 -20.59 -10.73
CA GLU A 4 -28.37 -19.41 -10.84
C GLU A 4 -28.38 -18.50 -9.61
N ASP A 5 -29.41 -18.62 -8.75
CA ASP A 5 -29.56 -17.78 -7.55
C ASP A 5 -28.78 -18.31 -6.34
N ARG A 6 -28.25 -19.53 -6.38
CA ARG A 6 -27.59 -20.06 -5.18
C ARG A 6 -26.25 -19.33 -4.95
N PRO A 7 -25.88 -19.07 -3.69
CA PRO A 7 -24.70 -18.25 -3.38
C PRO A 7 -23.40 -18.68 -4.07
N ARG A 8 -23.14 -20.00 -4.20
CA ARG A 8 -21.93 -20.50 -4.88
C ARG A 8 -21.92 -20.20 -6.38
N GLN A 9 -23.06 -20.34 -7.06
CA GLN A 9 -23.17 -20.00 -8.48
C GLN A 9 -23.06 -18.49 -8.70
N ARG A 10 -23.70 -17.68 -7.85
CA ARG A 10 -23.55 -16.22 -7.88
C ARG A 10 -22.11 -15.76 -7.66
N LEU A 11 -21.40 -16.40 -6.73
CA LEU A 11 -19.99 -16.11 -6.48
C LEU A 11 -19.14 -16.39 -7.72
N ALA A 12 -19.40 -17.49 -8.42
CA ALA A 12 -18.68 -17.86 -9.64
C ALA A 12 -19.00 -16.94 -10.84
N ALA A 13 -20.27 -16.55 -11.00
CA ALA A 13 -20.72 -15.74 -12.13
C ALA A 13 -20.43 -14.24 -11.99
N TYR A 14 -20.58 -13.70 -10.78
CA TYR A 14 -20.59 -12.25 -10.53
C TYR A 14 -19.54 -11.78 -9.50
N GLY A 15 -18.80 -12.71 -8.89
CA GLY A 15 -17.78 -12.41 -7.90
C GLY A 15 -18.33 -12.03 -6.52
N PRO A 16 -17.45 -11.88 -5.50
CA PRO A 16 -17.86 -11.73 -4.10
C PRO A 16 -18.59 -10.40 -3.80
N LYS A 17 -18.38 -9.36 -4.62
CA LYS A 17 -19.04 -8.05 -4.45
C LYS A 17 -20.55 -8.10 -4.71
N ALA A 18 -21.02 -9.12 -5.42
CA ALA A 18 -22.44 -9.29 -5.73
C ALA A 18 -23.21 -10.02 -4.63
N LEU A 19 -22.54 -10.51 -3.57
CA LEU A 19 -23.13 -11.29 -2.49
C LEU A 19 -23.30 -10.43 -1.24
N SER A 20 -24.38 -10.68 -0.51
CA SER A 20 -24.55 -10.17 0.85
C SER A 20 -23.65 -10.91 1.86
N ASN A 21 -23.48 -10.34 3.05
CA ASN A 21 -22.75 -10.98 4.14
C ASN A 21 -23.34 -12.35 4.53
N ALA A 22 -24.67 -12.47 4.53
CA ALA A 22 -25.36 -13.72 4.81
C ALA A 22 -25.07 -14.77 3.74
N GLU A 23 -25.01 -14.38 2.46
CA GLU A 23 -24.66 -15.29 1.39
C GLU A 23 -23.21 -15.76 1.47
N LEU A 24 -22.26 -14.86 1.74
CA LEU A 24 -20.87 -15.22 1.96
C LEU A 24 -20.72 -16.20 3.13
N LEU A 25 -21.37 -15.92 4.26
CA LEU A 25 -21.37 -16.81 5.42
C LEU A 25 -22.04 -18.15 5.11
N SER A 26 -23.14 -18.16 4.36
CA SER A 26 -23.84 -19.41 3.97
C SER A 26 -22.96 -20.36 3.15
N ILE A 27 -22.06 -19.82 2.31
CA ILE A 27 -21.12 -20.61 1.52
C ILE A 27 -20.14 -21.35 2.45
N LEU A 28 -19.66 -20.67 3.49
CA LEU A 28 -18.78 -21.22 4.52
C LEU A 28 -19.50 -22.28 5.36
N LEU A 29 -20.75 -22.02 5.76
CA LEU A 29 -21.55 -22.97 6.53
C LEU A 29 -21.87 -24.25 5.74
N GLY A 30 -21.96 -24.14 4.40
CA GLY A 30 -22.12 -25.25 3.46
C GLY A 30 -23.51 -25.89 3.45
N SER A 31 -24.15 -26.02 4.61
CA SER A 31 -25.52 -26.54 4.77
C SER A 31 -26.28 -25.79 5.87
N GLY A 32 -27.60 -25.89 5.80
CA GLY A 32 -28.51 -25.34 6.79
C GLY A 32 -28.64 -26.22 8.04
N HIS A 33 -29.69 -25.99 8.82
CA HIS A 33 -29.95 -26.76 10.03
C HIS A 33 -31.07 -27.78 9.80
N HIS A 34 -30.68 -29.01 9.47
CA HIS A 34 -31.58 -30.09 9.04
C HIS A 34 -32.74 -30.35 10.01
N SER A 35 -32.53 -30.28 11.33
CA SER A 35 -33.59 -30.54 12.32
C SER A 35 -34.69 -29.48 12.34
N THR A 36 -34.40 -28.26 11.87
CA THR A 36 -35.34 -27.13 11.82
C THR A 36 -35.77 -26.75 10.40
N GLY A 37 -35.19 -27.37 9.37
CA GLY A 37 -35.46 -27.06 7.96
C GLY A 37 -34.83 -25.76 7.44
N LEU A 38 -34.12 -25.00 8.28
CA LEU A 38 -33.44 -23.76 7.86
C LEU A 38 -32.43 -24.04 6.76
N SER A 39 -32.41 -23.21 5.70
CA SER A 39 -31.36 -23.25 4.68
C SER A 39 -30.03 -22.70 5.21
N ALA A 40 -28.94 -22.84 4.45
CA ALA A 40 -27.66 -22.27 4.83
C ALA A 40 -27.70 -20.73 4.90
N VAL A 41 -28.52 -20.10 4.04
CA VAL A 41 -28.72 -18.64 4.00
C VAL A 41 -29.55 -18.19 5.22
N ASP A 42 -30.61 -18.94 5.56
CA ASP A 42 -31.42 -18.62 6.75
C ASP A 42 -30.60 -18.75 8.04
N LEU A 43 -29.77 -19.79 8.13
CA LEU A 43 -28.87 -19.98 9.26
C LEU A 43 -27.85 -18.84 9.36
N ALA A 44 -27.29 -18.39 8.24
CA ALA A 44 -26.38 -17.25 8.20
C ALA A 44 -27.07 -15.94 8.65
N HIS A 45 -28.32 -15.72 8.24
CA HIS A 45 -29.12 -14.60 8.72
C HIS A 45 -29.39 -14.67 10.23
N SER A 46 -29.71 -15.85 10.76
CA SER A 46 -29.90 -16.05 12.21
C SER A 46 -28.64 -15.68 12.98
N ILE A 47 -27.47 -16.19 12.56
CA ILE A 47 -26.18 -15.90 13.19
C ILE A 47 -25.89 -14.40 13.16
N LEU A 48 -25.98 -13.75 11.99
CA LEU A 48 -25.72 -12.31 11.88
C LEU A 48 -26.72 -11.48 12.69
N GLY A 49 -27.96 -11.93 12.80
CA GLY A 49 -29.00 -11.30 13.63
C GLY A 49 -28.72 -11.42 15.12
N GLU A 50 -28.23 -12.57 15.60
CA GLU A 50 -27.78 -12.77 16.99
C GLU A 50 -26.55 -11.92 17.30
N LEU A 51 -25.63 -11.76 16.35
CA LEU A 51 -24.42 -10.96 16.50
C LEU A 51 -24.64 -9.45 16.43
N SER A 52 -25.76 -9.01 15.84
CA SER A 52 -26.13 -7.58 15.77
C SER A 52 -26.93 -7.11 16.99
N GLN A 53 -27.18 -8.00 17.97
CA GLN A 53 -27.88 -7.63 19.20
C GLN A 53 -27.05 -6.62 19.99
N ALA A 54 -27.72 -5.82 20.83
CA ALA A 54 -27.12 -4.72 21.59
C ALA A 54 -26.53 -3.54 20.77
N GLY A 55 -26.87 -3.45 19.47
CA GLY A 55 -26.49 -2.31 18.62
C GLY A 55 -25.07 -2.39 18.06
N GLU A 56 -24.41 -3.54 18.19
CA GLU A 56 -23.10 -3.80 17.58
C GLU A 56 -23.24 -4.21 16.10
N ASP A 57 -22.25 -3.86 15.29
CA ASP A 57 -22.16 -4.34 13.90
C ASP A 57 -21.77 -5.83 13.88
N ALA A 58 -22.55 -6.64 13.17
CA ALA A 58 -22.37 -8.10 13.11
C ALA A 58 -20.97 -8.51 12.62
N LEU A 59 -20.43 -7.80 11.62
CA LEU A 59 -19.12 -8.12 11.05
C LEU A 59 -18.00 -7.76 12.03
N ARG A 60 -18.15 -6.64 12.75
CA ARG A 60 -17.24 -6.29 13.84
C ARG A 60 -17.27 -7.34 14.94
N ARG A 61 -18.45 -7.84 15.31
CA ARG A 61 -18.56 -8.87 16.35
C ARG A 61 -17.95 -10.21 15.90
N LEU A 62 -18.16 -10.62 14.64
CA LEU A 62 -17.54 -11.81 14.06
C LEU A 62 -16.02 -11.84 14.24
N GLN A 63 -15.34 -10.69 14.16
CA GLN A 63 -13.89 -10.64 14.34
C GLN A 63 -13.42 -11.16 15.70
N HIS A 64 -14.25 -11.10 16.73
CA HIS A 64 -13.89 -11.49 18.09
C HIS A 64 -14.62 -12.74 18.58
N LEU A 65 -15.32 -13.45 17.69
CA LEU A 65 -16.08 -14.63 18.08
C LEU A 65 -15.16 -15.76 18.57
N SER A 66 -15.53 -16.36 19.70
CA SER A 66 -14.89 -17.57 20.20
C SER A 66 -15.56 -18.83 19.65
N MET A 67 -14.85 -19.96 19.74
CA MET A 67 -15.41 -21.27 19.40
C MET A 67 -16.63 -21.62 20.27
N GLU A 68 -16.59 -21.26 21.55
CA GLU A 68 -17.68 -21.51 22.51
C GLU A 68 -18.94 -20.73 22.14
N GLU A 69 -18.77 -19.45 21.77
CA GLU A 69 -19.87 -18.60 21.34
C GLU A 69 -20.56 -19.14 20.07
N LEU A 70 -19.79 -19.63 19.09
CA LEU A 70 -20.36 -20.24 17.89
C LEU A 70 -21.09 -21.55 18.19
N LEU A 71 -20.56 -22.38 19.09
CA LEU A 71 -21.20 -23.65 19.48
C LEU A 71 -22.50 -23.45 20.25
N ALA A 72 -22.65 -22.32 20.94
CA ALA A 72 -23.90 -21.95 21.61
C ALA A 72 -25.01 -21.55 20.62
N MET A 73 -24.68 -21.20 19.37
CA MET A 73 -25.66 -20.81 18.36
C MET A 73 -26.38 -22.02 17.78
N ARG A 74 -27.71 -21.94 17.72
CA ARG A 74 -28.55 -23.04 17.26
C ARG A 74 -28.27 -23.36 15.79
N GLY A 75 -27.90 -24.62 15.51
CA GLY A 75 -27.62 -25.09 14.15
C GLY A 75 -26.16 -24.97 13.69
N VAL A 76 -25.29 -24.47 14.58
CA VAL A 76 -23.83 -24.39 14.37
C VAL A 76 -23.14 -25.51 15.16
N GLY A 77 -22.77 -26.59 14.45
CA GLY A 77 -21.98 -27.68 15.02
C GLY A 77 -20.46 -27.41 14.93
N PRO A 78 -19.63 -28.29 15.53
CA PRO A 78 -18.17 -28.14 15.56
C PRO A 78 -17.52 -27.91 14.20
N ALA A 79 -17.99 -28.61 13.16
CA ALA A 79 -17.46 -28.44 11.81
C ALA A 79 -17.72 -27.05 11.22
N LYS A 80 -18.96 -26.53 11.37
CA LYS A 80 -19.32 -25.19 10.88
C LYS A 80 -18.59 -24.10 11.67
N ALA A 81 -18.52 -24.25 12.99
CA ALA A 81 -17.80 -23.32 13.87
C ALA A 81 -16.31 -23.23 13.49
N ALA A 82 -15.65 -24.38 13.29
CA ALA A 82 -14.24 -24.42 12.89
C ALA A 82 -14.00 -23.72 11.55
N ILE A 83 -14.87 -23.92 10.55
CA ILE A 83 -14.75 -23.26 9.24
C ILE A 83 -14.88 -21.74 9.38
N VAL A 84 -15.85 -21.25 10.16
CA VAL A 84 -16.07 -19.82 10.37
C VAL A 84 -14.87 -19.18 11.08
N ILE A 85 -14.39 -19.78 12.18
CA ILE A 85 -13.19 -19.30 12.90
C ILE A 85 -11.98 -19.28 11.97
N ALA A 86 -11.76 -20.35 11.20
CA ALA A 86 -10.63 -20.43 10.28
C ALA A 86 -10.71 -19.36 9.17
N ALA A 87 -11.89 -19.11 8.62
CA ALA A 87 -12.10 -18.08 7.61
C ALA A 87 -11.85 -16.67 8.16
N ILE A 88 -12.33 -16.38 9.38
CA ILE A 88 -12.09 -15.10 10.05
C ILE A 88 -10.59 -14.92 10.34
N GLU A 89 -9.93 -15.94 10.88
CA GLU A 89 -8.50 -15.88 11.19
C GLU A 89 -7.64 -15.74 9.92
N LEU A 90 -8.00 -16.44 8.85
CA LEU A 90 -7.34 -16.28 7.55
C LEU A 90 -7.56 -14.87 7.00
N GLY A 91 -8.78 -14.34 7.09
CA GLY A 91 -9.10 -12.95 6.73
C GLY A 91 -8.29 -11.94 7.53
N LYS A 92 -8.17 -12.16 8.85
CA LYS A 92 -7.29 -11.38 9.72
C LYS A 92 -5.85 -11.47 9.27
N ARG A 93 -5.29 -12.64 8.99
CA ARG A 93 -3.89 -12.77 8.50
C ARG A 93 -3.67 -12.20 7.11
N ALA A 94 -4.71 -12.17 6.27
CA ALA A 94 -4.64 -11.56 4.95
C ALA A 94 -4.64 -10.03 5.02
N PHE A 95 -5.41 -9.44 5.95
CA PHE A 95 -5.48 -7.99 6.17
C PHE A 95 -4.40 -7.47 7.11
N ILE A 96 -4.21 -8.18 8.21
CA ILE A 96 -3.04 -8.17 9.07
C ILE A 96 -2.05 -9.15 8.43
N GLN A 97 -1.54 -8.82 7.24
CA GLN A 97 -0.13 -9.13 7.05
C GLN A 97 0.54 -8.55 8.29
N PRO A 98 1.37 -9.31 9.02
CA PRO A 98 2.15 -8.72 10.07
C PRO A 98 2.68 -7.42 9.49
N THR A 99 2.39 -6.30 10.14
CA THR A 99 3.46 -5.33 10.30
C THR A 99 4.59 -6.15 10.95
N GLN A 100 5.31 -6.96 10.16
CA GLN A 100 6.75 -7.11 10.32
C GLN A 100 7.15 -5.70 10.65
N VAL A 101 7.67 -5.48 11.86
CA VAL A 101 8.18 -4.18 12.30
C VAL A 101 8.86 -3.58 11.09
N ARG A 102 8.17 -2.67 10.38
CA ARG A 102 8.61 -2.35 9.02
C ARG A 102 9.85 -1.55 9.28
N THR A 103 10.99 -2.01 8.78
CA THR A 103 12.28 -1.39 9.07
C THR A 103 12.15 0.11 8.84
N ARG A 104 12.27 0.89 9.91
CA ARG A 104 12.21 2.35 9.83
C ARG A 104 13.54 2.83 9.28
N VAL A 105 13.49 3.57 8.19
CA VAL A 105 14.65 4.03 7.43
C VAL A 105 14.87 5.51 7.70
N ASP A 106 15.44 5.81 8.86
CA ASP A 106 15.77 7.18 9.28
C ASP A 106 17.24 7.56 9.00
N ASP A 107 18.06 6.59 8.59
CA ASP A 107 19.50 6.76 8.37
C ASP A 107 19.98 5.96 7.13
N PRO A 108 20.94 6.49 6.33
CA PRO A 108 21.47 5.82 5.14
C PRO A 108 22.03 4.41 5.39
N ASN A 109 22.56 4.09 6.58
CA ASN A 109 23.06 2.75 6.89
C ASN A 109 21.94 1.70 6.84
N VAL A 110 20.73 2.07 7.28
CA VAL A 110 19.56 1.20 7.24
C VAL A 110 19.12 0.97 5.80
N ALA A 111 19.10 2.03 4.98
CA ALA A 111 18.77 1.93 3.56
C ALA A 111 19.79 1.07 2.80
N ALA A 112 21.08 1.30 3.01
CA ALA A 112 22.16 0.52 2.43
C ALA A 112 22.07 -0.96 2.85
N SER A 113 21.77 -1.25 4.12
CA SER A 113 21.58 -2.63 4.61
C SER A 113 20.43 -3.34 3.91
N LEU A 114 19.31 -2.65 3.68
CA LEU A 114 18.15 -3.21 2.98
C LEU A 114 18.43 -3.49 1.50
N LEU A 115 19.35 -2.75 0.88
CA LEU A 115 19.71 -2.85 -0.54
C LEU A 115 20.98 -3.70 -0.79
N SER A 116 21.78 -3.95 0.25
CA SER A 116 23.10 -4.59 0.14
C SER A 116 23.04 -5.96 -0.53
N HIS A 117 22.06 -6.80 -0.18
CA HIS A 117 21.89 -8.12 -0.79
C HIS A 117 21.69 -8.07 -2.31
N ASP A 118 21.05 -7.03 -2.84
CA ASP A 118 20.70 -6.97 -4.27
C ASP A 118 21.73 -6.23 -5.13
N LEU A 119 22.66 -5.50 -4.48
CA LEU A 119 23.57 -4.55 -5.12
C LEU A 119 25.05 -4.76 -4.75
N MET A 120 25.39 -4.93 -3.47
CA MET A 120 26.74 -4.72 -2.93
C MET A 120 27.84 -5.55 -3.59
N TRP A 121 27.52 -6.80 -3.94
CA TRP A 121 28.48 -7.80 -4.42
C TRP A 121 28.19 -8.23 -5.86
N GLU A 122 27.36 -7.48 -6.57
CA GLU A 122 26.97 -7.81 -7.93
C GLU A 122 28.05 -7.38 -8.92
N THR A 123 28.34 -8.27 -9.87
CA THR A 123 29.40 -8.08 -10.88
C THR A 123 28.98 -7.17 -12.03
N GLU A 124 27.69 -6.88 -12.12
CA GLU A 124 27.08 -5.96 -13.08
C GLU A 124 26.51 -4.76 -12.34
N GLU A 125 26.42 -3.64 -13.05
CA GLU A 125 25.82 -2.44 -12.49
C GLU A 125 24.31 -2.60 -12.39
N ARG A 126 23.76 -2.34 -11.21
CA ARG A 126 22.32 -2.45 -10.94
C ARG A 126 21.82 -1.18 -10.29
N PHE A 127 20.65 -0.74 -10.72
CA PHE A 127 19.95 0.38 -10.11
C PHE A 127 18.71 -0.12 -9.37
N ALA A 128 18.49 0.38 -8.15
CA ALA A 128 17.35 0.04 -7.33
C ALA A 128 16.64 1.26 -6.74
N VAL A 129 15.35 1.08 -6.46
CA VAL A 129 14.53 2.03 -5.72
C VAL A 129 13.98 1.38 -4.45
N LEU A 130 14.16 2.07 -3.33
CA LEU A 130 13.62 1.76 -2.02
C LEU A 130 12.44 2.70 -1.74
N MET A 131 11.28 2.12 -1.51
CA MET A 131 10.02 2.84 -1.36
C MET A 131 9.59 2.88 0.10
N LEU A 132 9.21 4.06 0.59
CA LEU A 132 8.88 4.31 1.99
C LEU A 132 7.52 4.97 2.15
N ASN A 133 6.90 4.78 3.30
CA ASN A 133 5.65 5.45 3.67
C ASN A 133 5.88 6.80 4.39
N VAL A 134 4.78 7.46 4.79
CA VAL A 134 4.78 8.73 5.54
C VAL A 134 5.64 8.72 6.82
N ARG A 135 5.88 7.55 7.42
CA ARG A 135 6.64 7.38 8.67
C ARG A 135 8.03 6.79 8.44
N HIS A 136 8.61 6.91 7.23
CA HIS A 136 9.92 6.33 6.88
C HIS A 136 9.99 4.79 6.95
N HIS A 137 8.85 4.09 7.04
CA HIS A 137 8.88 2.64 7.10
C HIS A 137 9.02 2.05 5.69
N PHE A 138 9.89 1.05 5.56
CA PHE A 138 10.06 0.26 4.34
C PHE A 138 8.74 -0.31 3.82
N LEU A 139 8.41 -0.02 2.56
CA LEU A 139 7.25 -0.57 1.85
C LEU A 139 7.66 -1.70 0.91
N ALA A 140 8.62 -1.42 0.04
CA ALA A 140 9.09 -2.33 -1.00
C ALA A 140 10.45 -1.86 -1.54
N LYS A 141 11.16 -2.75 -2.21
CA LYS A 141 12.33 -2.43 -3.05
C LYS A 141 12.20 -3.09 -4.41
N ARG A 142 12.77 -2.46 -5.43
CA ARG A 142 12.84 -2.98 -6.80
C ARG A 142 14.19 -2.68 -7.40
N VAL A 143 14.81 -3.70 -7.99
CA VAL A 143 15.91 -3.52 -8.95
C VAL A 143 15.26 -3.24 -10.30
N LEU A 144 15.59 -2.10 -10.90
CA LEU A 144 14.95 -1.61 -12.13
C LEU A 144 15.74 -2.01 -13.38
N THR A 145 17.05 -2.07 -13.26
CA THR A 145 17.95 -2.31 -14.38
C THR A 145 19.14 -3.16 -13.95
N ILE A 146 19.68 -3.86 -14.93
CA ILE A 146 20.91 -4.61 -14.87
C ILE A 146 21.67 -4.17 -16.12
N GLY A 147 22.61 -3.24 -15.95
CA GLY A 147 23.27 -2.52 -17.04
C GLY A 147 24.61 -3.13 -17.41
N SER A 148 24.89 -3.12 -18.71
CA SER A 148 26.25 -3.09 -19.28
C SER A 148 26.60 -1.63 -19.64
N GLN A 149 27.89 -1.29 -19.75
CA GLN A 149 28.49 0.06 -19.78
C GLN A 149 27.96 1.09 -20.82
N THR A 150 26.88 0.82 -21.55
CA THR A 150 26.41 1.61 -22.70
C THR A 150 24.97 2.12 -22.64
N GLU A 151 24.15 1.73 -21.65
CA GLU A 151 22.77 2.23 -21.50
C GLU A 151 22.58 3.07 -20.24
N THR A 152 21.67 4.04 -20.29
CA THR A 152 21.29 4.85 -19.11
C THR A 152 20.80 3.95 -17.99
N LEU A 153 21.52 3.95 -16.85
CA LEU A 153 21.31 3.06 -15.72
C LEU A 153 19.87 3.00 -15.23
N ALA A 154 19.11 4.09 -15.22
CA ALA A 154 17.68 4.04 -14.96
C ALA A 154 17.01 5.31 -15.47
N HIS A 155 15.81 5.17 -16.04
CA HIS A 155 15.03 6.33 -16.48
C HIS A 155 14.07 6.79 -15.35
N PRO A 156 13.93 8.10 -15.09
CA PRO A 156 13.03 8.62 -14.05
C PRO A 156 11.59 8.08 -14.14
N ARG A 157 11.05 7.92 -15.36
CA ARG A 157 9.76 7.27 -15.63
C ARG A 157 9.60 5.93 -14.90
N ASP A 158 10.60 5.08 -14.95
CA ASP A 158 10.50 3.70 -14.45
C ASP A 158 10.65 3.69 -12.93
N ILE A 159 11.56 4.53 -12.40
CA ILE A 159 11.74 4.77 -10.97
C ILE A 159 10.45 5.26 -10.31
N PHE A 160 9.87 6.34 -10.83
CA PHE A 160 8.64 6.90 -10.29
C PHE A 160 7.41 6.04 -10.63
N GLY A 161 7.44 5.28 -11.73
CA GLY A 161 6.40 4.30 -12.04
C GLY A 161 6.25 3.24 -10.94
N GLU A 162 7.36 2.69 -10.45
CA GLU A 162 7.33 1.76 -9.32
C GLU A 162 6.92 2.45 -8.01
N ALA A 163 7.43 3.65 -7.74
CA ALA A 163 7.04 4.43 -6.57
C ALA A 163 5.51 4.64 -6.51
N LEU A 164 4.90 5.04 -7.62
CA LEU A 164 3.45 5.27 -7.72
C LEU A 164 2.66 3.96 -7.63
N ARG A 165 3.10 2.90 -8.30
CA ARG A 165 2.47 1.56 -8.24
C ARG A 165 2.40 1.04 -6.79
N HIS A 166 3.45 1.29 -6.00
CA HIS A 166 3.54 0.88 -4.61
C HIS A 166 2.99 1.91 -3.60
N ARG A 167 2.42 3.03 -4.08
CA ARG A 167 1.92 4.13 -3.25
C ARG A 167 2.99 4.64 -2.27
N ALA A 168 4.24 4.69 -2.75
CA ALA A 168 5.35 5.25 -2.00
C ALA A 168 5.12 6.75 -1.80
N VAL A 169 5.38 7.22 -0.58
CA VAL A 169 5.29 8.63 -0.25
C VAL A 169 6.63 9.31 -0.44
N ARG A 170 7.71 8.54 -0.37
CA ARG A 170 9.09 9.00 -0.58
C ARG A 170 9.95 7.82 -1.00
N ILE A 171 11.07 8.11 -1.66
CA ILE A 171 11.97 7.08 -2.17
C ILE A 171 13.42 7.35 -1.78
N ILE A 172 14.22 6.29 -1.72
CA ILE A 172 15.68 6.34 -1.78
C ILE A 172 16.08 5.55 -3.01
N VAL A 173 17.01 6.05 -3.79
CA VAL A 173 17.56 5.32 -4.94
C VAL A 173 18.98 4.86 -4.64
N ALA A 174 19.43 3.80 -5.30
CA ALA A 174 20.80 3.32 -5.15
C ALA A 174 21.30 2.59 -6.38
N HIS A 175 22.61 2.58 -6.57
CA HIS A 175 23.27 1.68 -7.50
C HIS A 175 24.58 1.15 -6.92
N ASN A 176 25.12 0.07 -7.48
CA ASN A 176 26.46 -0.41 -7.16
C ASN A 176 27.46 0.01 -8.23
N HIS A 177 28.72 0.21 -7.85
CA HIS A 177 29.83 0.18 -8.81
C HIS A 177 30.58 -1.15 -8.65
N PRO A 178 30.61 -2.03 -9.67
CA PRO A 178 31.33 -3.31 -9.59
C PRO A 178 32.83 -3.16 -9.32
N SER A 179 33.39 -1.98 -9.59
CA SER A 179 34.79 -1.63 -9.27
C SER A 179 35.05 -1.41 -7.78
N GLY A 180 34.01 -1.26 -6.96
CA GLY A 180 34.12 -0.91 -5.55
C GLY A 180 34.36 0.58 -5.26
N ALA A 181 34.49 1.42 -6.29
CA ALA A 181 34.57 2.87 -6.15
C ALA A 181 33.23 3.42 -5.61
N LEU A 182 33.29 4.51 -4.84
CA LEU A 182 32.10 5.14 -4.27
C LEU A 182 31.88 6.56 -4.80
N GLU A 183 32.85 7.07 -5.55
CA GLU A 183 32.81 8.37 -6.20
C GLU A 183 31.76 8.38 -7.31
N PRO A 184 30.79 9.32 -7.28
CA PRO A 184 29.77 9.39 -8.31
C PRO A 184 30.37 9.82 -9.65
N SER A 185 29.91 9.19 -10.73
CA SER A 185 30.19 9.63 -12.09
C SER A 185 29.41 10.93 -12.42
N PRO A 186 29.80 11.68 -13.47
CA PRO A 186 29.00 12.79 -14.00
C PRO A 186 27.57 12.37 -14.34
N GLU A 187 27.39 11.15 -14.85
CA GLU A 187 26.10 10.56 -15.19
C GLU A 187 25.24 10.32 -13.95
N ASP A 188 25.83 9.85 -12.85
CA ASP A 188 25.14 9.66 -11.56
C ASP A 188 24.62 10.98 -11.02
N LEU A 189 25.45 12.03 -11.05
CA LEU A 189 25.07 13.37 -10.62
C LEU A 189 23.96 13.95 -11.49
N ALA A 190 24.05 13.76 -12.81
CA ALA A 190 23.04 14.22 -13.75
C ALA A 190 21.69 13.52 -13.53
N LEU A 191 21.70 12.19 -13.35
CA LEU A 191 20.51 11.42 -13.04
C LEU A 191 19.92 11.84 -11.69
N THR A 192 20.75 11.96 -10.65
CA THR A 192 20.31 12.42 -9.32
C THR A 192 19.58 13.75 -9.39
N LYS A 193 20.14 14.72 -10.12
CA LYS A 193 19.52 16.03 -10.33
C LYS A 193 18.16 15.91 -11.02
N GLN A 194 18.05 15.11 -12.07
CA GLN A 194 16.76 14.86 -12.74
C GLN A 194 15.73 14.24 -11.79
N LEU A 195 16.15 13.26 -10.98
CA LEU A 195 15.28 12.60 -10.01
C LEU A 195 14.78 13.56 -8.93
N LEU A 196 15.63 14.45 -8.42
CA LEU A 196 15.24 15.46 -7.44
C LEU A 196 14.20 16.43 -8.01
N GLN A 197 14.35 16.85 -9.27
CA GLN A 197 13.37 17.69 -9.95
C GLN A 197 12.04 16.96 -10.16
N CYS A 198 12.08 15.70 -10.61
CA CYS A 198 10.87 14.88 -10.77
C CYS A 198 10.16 14.61 -9.44
N GLY A 199 10.91 14.32 -8.37
CA GLY A 199 10.37 14.07 -7.04
C GLY A 199 9.58 15.24 -6.50
N LYS A 200 10.06 16.47 -6.76
CA LYS A 200 9.33 17.70 -6.45
C LYS A 200 8.03 17.83 -7.24
N ILE A 201 8.06 17.59 -8.55
CA ILE A 201 6.87 17.69 -9.42
C ILE A 201 5.81 16.66 -9.02
N LEU A 202 6.21 15.42 -8.74
CA LEU A 202 5.32 14.31 -8.43
C LEU A 202 4.91 14.26 -6.95
N SER A 203 5.43 15.17 -6.11
CA SER A 203 5.26 15.13 -4.65
C SER A 203 5.70 13.80 -4.02
N VAL A 204 6.75 13.18 -4.59
CA VAL A 204 7.41 11.97 -4.08
C VAL A 204 8.89 12.32 -3.86
N PRO A 205 9.25 12.87 -2.69
CA PRO A 205 10.62 13.32 -2.43
C PRO A 205 11.63 12.17 -2.50
N VAL A 206 12.79 12.46 -3.09
CA VAL A 206 13.95 11.56 -3.12
C VAL A 206 14.82 11.88 -1.91
N LEU A 207 14.84 10.98 -0.92
CA LEU A 207 15.51 11.25 0.35
C LEU A 207 17.02 11.05 0.29
N ASP A 208 17.51 10.22 -0.61
CA ASP A 208 18.95 9.98 -0.83
C ASP A 208 19.19 9.24 -2.16
N HIS A 209 20.44 9.28 -2.61
CA HIS A 209 20.99 8.41 -3.64
C HIS A 209 22.25 7.74 -3.09
N LEU A 210 22.24 6.42 -2.95
CA LEU A 210 23.36 5.65 -2.41
C LEU A 210 24.17 4.98 -3.51
N ILE A 211 25.51 5.05 -3.39
CA ILE A 211 26.44 4.24 -4.19
C ILE A 211 27.00 3.15 -3.27
N LEU A 212 26.92 1.89 -3.70
CA LEU A 212 27.38 0.73 -2.93
C LEU A 212 28.58 0.07 -3.64
N GLY A 213 29.57 -0.39 -2.86
CA GLY A 213 30.74 -1.09 -3.39
C GLY A 213 31.69 -1.58 -2.30
N ASP A 214 32.27 -2.77 -2.47
CA ASP A 214 33.26 -3.37 -1.57
C ASP A 214 32.88 -3.35 -0.07
N GLY A 215 31.63 -3.70 0.24
CA GLY A 215 31.12 -3.74 1.61
C GLY A 215 30.90 -2.36 2.25
N ARG A 216 31.02 -1.29 1.46
CA ARG A 216 30.84 0.11 1.88
C ARG A 216 29.76 0.79 1.04
N PHE A 217 29.37 1.99 1.45
CA PHE A 217 28.47 2.83 0.67
C PHE A 217 28.80 4.31 0.87
N GLN A 218 28.32 5.14 -0.05
CA GLN A 218 28.34 6.59 0.04
C GLN A 218 26.95 7.17 -0.22
N SER A 219 26.57 8.16 0.59
CA SER A 219 25.32 8.93 0.44
C SER A 219 25.61 10.22 -0.32
N LEU A 220 25.03 10.38 -1.51
CA LEU A 220 25.18 11.60 -2.30
C LEU A 220 24.50 12.79 -1.61
N ARG A 221 23.46 12.55 -0.78
CA ARG A 221 22.87 13.63 0.01
C ARG A 221 23.85 14.20 1.04
N GLN A 222 24.72 13.36 1.60
CA GLN A 222 25.71 13.78 2.59
C GLN A 222 26.97 14.38 1.94
N THR A 223 27.34 13.93 0.73
CA THR A 223 28.61 14.31 0.09
C THR A 223 28.49 15.37 -1.01
N THR A 224 27.28 15.76 -1.40
CA THR A 224 27.03 16.75 -2.46
C THR A 224 26.12 17.89 -1.99
N THR A 225 26.05 18.98 -2.76
CA THR A 225 25.13 20.10 -2.52
C THR A 225 23.78 19.93 -3.21
N LEU A 226 23.53 18.81 -3.91
CA LEU A 226 22.37 18.66 -4.79
C LEU A 226 21.03 18.84 -4.05
N TRP A 227 20.91 18.41 -2.80
CA TRP A 227 19.70 18.60 -2.00
C TRP A 227 19.51 20.04 -1.49
N GLN A 228 20.57 20.86 -1.49
CA GLN A 228 20.48 22.29 -1.22
C GLN A 228 19.96 23.02 -2.47
N ASP A 229 20.44 22.62 -3.65
CA ASP A 229 20.05 23.18 -4.93
C ASP A 229 18.63 22.75 -5.36
N TYR A 230 18.23 21.53 -5.00
CA TYR A 230 16.92 20.92 -5.32
C TYR A 230 16.25 20.38 -4.05
N PRO A 231 15.77 21.27 -3.15
CA PRO A 231 15.19 20.88 -1.87
C PRO A 231 13.96 19.99 -2.07
N GLN A 232 13.85 18.97 -1.22
CA GLN A 232 12.78 17.99 -1.21
C GLN A 232 11.87 18.27 -0.01
N GLU A 233 10.60 18.60 -0.24
CA GLU A 233 9.65 18.93 0.83
C GLU A 233 9.27 17.68 1.62
N ASN A 234 9.19 17.80 2.96
CA ASN A 234 8.78 16.71 3.84
C ASN A 234 7.25 16.63 3.88
N THR A 235 6.62 16.11 2.83
CA THR A 235 5.16 16.06 2.66
C THR A 235 4.41 15.16 3.67
N GLY A 236 5.09 14.65 4.71
CA GLY A 236 4.50 13.82 5.77
C GLY A 236 4.25 14.51 7.10
N GLU A 237 4.74 15.74 7.27
CA GLU A 237 4.49 16.57 8.45
C GLU A 237 3.64 17.76 8.01
N ASP A 238 2.37 17.77 8.42
CA ASP A 238 1.48 18.93 8.35
C ASP A 238 0.77 19.25 7.01
N HIS A 239 -0.26 18.47 6.69
CA HIS A 239 -1.32 18.89 5.74
C HIS A 239 -2.27 19.96 6.32
N SER A 240 -2.08 20.39 7.58
CA SER A 240 -2.83 21.49 8.20
C SER A 240 -2.66 22.81 7.43
N SER A 241 -1.46 23.03 6.89
CA SER A 241 -1.11 24.23 6.12
C SER A 241 -1.83 24.36 4.78
N ILE A 242 -2.33 23.26 4.19
CA ILE A 242 -3.06 23.35 2.90
C ILE A 242 -4.45 23.97 3.14
N HIS A 243 -5.14 23.60 4.22
CA HIS A 243 -6.44 24.22 4.55
C HIS A 243 -6.33 25.73 4.84
N GLU A 244 -5.23 26.17 5.47
CA GLU A 244 -4.96 27.60 5.68
C GLU A 244 -4.67 28.35 4.37
N ARG A 245 -3.98 27.71 3.42
CA ARG A 245 -3.62 28.32 2.13
C ARG A 245 -4.81 28.48 1.17
N TRP A 246 -5.80 27.58 1.22
CA TRP A 246 -7.05 27.74 0.48
C TRP A 246 -8.04 28.69 1.19
N GLY A 247 -7.95 28.84 2.51
CA GLY A 247 -8.73 29.80 3.27
C GLY A 247 -8.38 31.26 2.94
N SER A 248 -7.09 31.57 2.77
CA SER A 248 -6.67 32.96 2.47
C SER A 248 -7.02 33.42 1.05
N LEU A 249 -7.11 32.49 0.09
CA LEU A 249 -7.48 32.79 -1.30
C LEU A 249 -8.99 33.05 -1.48
N LEU A 250 -9.81 32.68 -0.49
CA LEU A 250 -11.25 33.01 -0.47
C LEU A 250 -11.53 34.38 0.19
N ASP A 251 -10.61 34.88 1.02
CA ASP A 251 -10.72 36.21 1.65
C ASP A 251 -10.15 37.34 0.77
N GLU A 252 -9.26 37.04 -0.18
CA GLU A 252 -8.78 38.01 -1.17
C GLU A 252 -9.70 38.09 -2.40
N GLY A 253 -10.89 38.63 -2.17
CA GLY A 253 -11.71 39.41 -3.11
C GLY A 253 -11.61 39.08 -4.60
N MET A 254 -12.19 37.94 -5.02
CA MET A 254 -12.54 37.73 -6.43
C MET A 254 -14.01 38.12 -6.64
N SER A 255 -14.24 39.40 -6.91
CA SER A 255 -15.55 39.92 -7.30
C SER A 255 -15.98 39.29 -8.63
N ILE A 256 -17.01 38.44 -8.57
CA ILE A 256 -17.66 37.85 -9.75
C ILE A 256 -18.42 38.98 -10.46
N PRO A 257 -18.15 39.29 -11.74
CA PRO A 257 -18.94 40.28 -12.47
C PRO A 257 -20.36 39.72 -12.70
N PRO A 258 -21.41 40.56 -12.63
CA PRO A 258 -22.79 40.11 -12.80
C PRO A 258 -22.98 39.53 -14.21
N GLY A 259 -23.48 38.30 -14.26
CA GLY A 259 -23.72 37.56 -15.50
C GLY A 259 -24.74 38.26 -16.40
N SER A 260 -24.40 38.37 -17.68
CA SER A 260 -25.30 38.78 -18.75
C SER A 260 -26.41 37.73 -18.91
N THR A 261 -27.66 38.17 -18.76
CA THR A 261 -28.87 37.41 -19.11
C THR A 261 -28.84 37.02 -20.58
N VAL A 262 -28.89 35.72 -20.86
CA VAL A 262 -29.23 35.20 -22.18
C VAL A 262 -30.74 35.39 -22.35
N ASN A 263 -31.14 36.20 -23.34
CA ASN A 263 -32.52 36.27 -23.79
C ASN A 263 -32.81 35.01 -24.62
N ASP A 264 -33.84 34.27 -24.23
CA ASP A 264 -34.48 33.28 -25.07
C ASP A 264 -35.37 34.01 -26.10
N ASP A 265 -35.03 33.85 -27.37
CA ASP A 265 -35.90 33.99 -28.55
C ASP A 265 -35.60 32.84 -29.52
#